data_AF-A0A2G9SNU0-F1
#
_entry.id   AF-A0A2G9SNU0-F1
#
_cell.length_a   1.000
_cell.length_b   1.000
_cell.length_c   1.000
_cell.angle_alpha   90.00
_cell.angle_beta   90.00
_cell.angle_gamma   90.00
#
_symmetry.space_group_name_H-M   'P 1'
#
loop_
_entity.id
_entity.type
_entity.pdbx_description
1 polymer ?
#
loop_
_entity_poly.entity_id
_entity_poly.type
_entity_poly.pdbx_seq_one_letter_code
_entity_poly.pdbx_strand_id
1 'polypeptide(L)' 'MNPDALRSAVASLIHELWSLKGYDAHPALQPQKYHMLFLVEHCFDEDYLYRLLLSLQHQKAEILRSSTSSA' A
#
# COMPACT_ATOMS: atom_id res chain seq x y z
N MET A 1 11.82 8.91 12.96
CA MET A 1 11.49 9.49 11.64
C MET A 1 10.36 10.48 11.87
N ASN A 2 9.74 11.13 10.88
CA ASN A 2 8.43 11.76 11.15
C ASN A 2 7.36 10.65 10.98
N PRO A 3 6.69 10.18 12.06
CA PRO A 3 5.71 9.10 11.96
C PRO A 3 4.52 9.47 11.05
N ASP A 4 4.16 10.76 10.95
CA ASP A 4 3.12 11.24 10.03
C ASP A 4 3.54 11.08 8.57
N ALA A 5 4.81 11.37 8.27
CA ALA A 5 5.35 11.21 6.93
C ALA A 5 5.41 9.72 6.54
N LEU A 6 5.76 8.84 7.49
CA LEU A 6 5.80 7.41 7.26
C LEU A 6 4.40 6.81 7.05
N ARG A 7 3.42 7.17 7.89
CA ARG A 7 2.02 6.79 7.69
C ARG A 7 1.48 7.25 6.34
N SER A 8 1.76 8.51 5.98
CA SER A 8 1.37 9.07 4.68
C SER A 8 1.98 8.29 3.52
N ALA A 9 3.28 7.96 3.58
CA ALA A 9 3.96 7.19 2.55
C ALA A 9 3.36 5.78 2.39
N VAL A 10 3.08 5.09 3.49
CA VAL A 10 2.42 3.78 3.48
C VAL A 10 1.02 3.89 2.88
N ALA A 11 0.22 4.86 3.32
CA ALA A 11 -1.14 5.07 2.80
C ALA A 11 -1.16 5.34 1.30
N SER A 12 -0.30 6.26 0.81
CA SER A 12 -0.15 6.53 -0.62
C SER A 12 0.21 5.26 -1.41
N LEU A 13 1.12 4.45 -0.89
CA LEU A 13 1.55 3.23 -1.56
C LEU A 13 0.45 2.15 -1.58
N ILE A 14 -0.38 2.05 -0.53
CA ILE A 14 -1.59 1.21 -0.53
C ILE A 14 -2.54 1.65 -1.64
N HIS A 15 -2.79 2.96 -1.79
CA HIS A 15 -3.64 3.47 -2.88
C HIS A 15 -3.10 3.11 -4.26
N GLU A 16 -1.79 3.29 -4.49
CA GLU A 16 -1.16 2.95 -5.77
C GLU A 16 -1.24 1.45 -6.07
N LEU A 17 -0.90 0.59 -5.09
CA LEU A 17 -0.98 -0.86 -5.25
C LEU A 17 -2.40 -1.35 -5.49
N TRP A 18 -3.38 -0.73 -4.85
CA TRP A 18 -4.80 -1.02 -5.08
C TRP A 18 -5.18 -0.81 -6.55
N SER A 19 -4.73 0.30 -7.13
CA SER A 19 -4.98 0.63 -8.53
C SER A 19 -4.21 -0.28 -9.48
N LEU A 20 -2.94 -0.56 -9.20
CA LEU A 20 -2.11 -1.48 -10.00
C LEU A 20 -2.67 -2.91 -10.04
N LYS A 21 -3.37 -3.34 -8.99
CA LYS A 21 -4.05 -4.65 -8.94
C LYS A 21 -5.44 -4.63 -9.60
N GLY A 22 -5.90 -3.48 -10.10
CA GLY A 22 -7.22 -3.32 -10.71
C GLY A 22 -8.38 -3.35 -9.72
N TYR A 23 -8.11 -3.23 -8.42
CA TYR A 23 -9.13 -3.37 -7.38
C TYR A 23 -10.10 -2.19 -7.30
N ASP A 24 -9.80 -1.06 -7.96
CA ASP A 24 -10.72 0.07 -8.06
C ASP A 24 -12.04 -0.31 -8.77
N ALA A 25 -12.00 -1.30 -9.67
CA ALA A 25 -13.19 -1.81 -10.38
C ALA A 25 -14.08 -2.72 -9.52
N HIS A 26 -13.71 -3.01 -8.26
CA HIS A 26 -14.41 -3.95 -7.39
C HIS A 26 -14.95 -3.24 -6.12
N PRO A 27 -16.20 -2.74 -6.14
CA PRO A 27 -16.81 -2.03 -5.00
C PRO A 27 -16.82 -2.83 -3.69
N ALA A 28 -16.96 -4.16 -3.78
CA ALA A 28 -16.97 -5.05 -2.62
C ALA A 28 -15.64 -5.06 -1.84
N LEU A 29 -14.52 -4.68 -2.47
CA LEU A 29 -13.21 -4.61 -1.84
C LEU A 29 -12.95 -3.25 -1.18
N GLN A 30 -13.73 -2.21 -1.47
CA GLN A 30 -13.53 -0.87 -0.93
C GLN A 30 -13.54 -0.83 0.62
N PRO A 31 -14.44 -1.54 1.33
CA PRO A 31 -14.37 -1.61 2.80
C PRO A 31 -13.03 -2.13 3.33
N GLN A 32 -12.41 -3.08 2.62
CA GLN A 32 -11.12 -3.65 3.01
C GLN A 32 -9.99 -2.62 2.80
N LYS A 33 -10.02 -1.86 1.70
CA LYS A 33 -9.09 -0.74 1.45
C LYS A 33 -9.15 0.29 2.58
N TYR A 34 -10.35 0.73 2.94
CA TYR A 34 -10.53 1.73 4.00
C TYR A 34 -10.11 1.20 5.37
N HIS A 35 -10.38 -0.07 5.66
CA HIS A 35 -9.92 -0.69 6.89
C HIS A 35 -8.38 -0.72 6.99
N MET A 36 -7.69 -1.08 5.90
CA MET A 36 -6.22 -1.05 5.88
C MET A 36 -5.66 0.36 6.10
N LEU A 37 -6.24 1.37 5.44
CA LEU A 37 -5.83 2.76 5.61
C LEU A 37 -6.06 3.27 7.03
N PHE A 38 -7.20 2.92 7.64
CA PHE A 38 -7.51 3.24 9.03
C PHE A 38 -6.46 2.66 9.99
N LEU A 39 -6.07 1.39 9.81
CA LEU A 39 -5.03 0.75 10.63
C LEU A 39 -3.68 1.46 10.51
N VAL A 40 -3.30 1.87 9.29
CA VAL A 40 -2.05 2.61 9.06
C VAL A 40 -2.09 3.98 9.73
N GLU A 41 -3.20 4.70 9.60
CA GLU A 41 -3.39 6.02 10.23
C GLU A 41 -3.29 5.94 11.75
N HIS A 42 -3.76 4.85 12.36
CA HIS A 42 -3.74 4.67 13.82
C HIS A 42 -2.55 3.83 14.32
N CYS A 43 -1.58 3.50 13.46
CA CYS A 43 -0.38 2.79 13.86
C CYS A 43 0.69 3.78 14.34
N PHE A 44 1.15 3.60 15.58
CA PHE A 44 2.21 4.42 16.19
C PHE A 44 3.56 3.69 16.26
N ASP A 45 3.63 2.44 15.78
CA ASP A 45 4.85 1.65 15.71
C ASP A 45 5.62 2.00 14.42
N GLU A 46 6.65 2.84 14.56
CA GLU A 46 7.48 3.28 13.44
C GLU A 46 8.23 2.12 12.76
N ASP A 47 8.70 1.13 13.52
CA ASP A 47 9.46 0.00 12.98
C ASP A 47 8.55 -0.91 12.14
N TYR A 48 7.33 -1.15 12.63
CA TYR A 48 6.31 -1.85 11.87
C TYR A 48 5.96 -1.11 10.58
N LEU A 49 5.68 0.19 10.66
CA LEU A 49 5.34 1.00 9.49
C LEU A 49 6.48 1.03 8.47
N TYR A 50 7.73 1.06 8.92
CA TYR A 50 8.90 1.03 8.04
C TYR A 50 9.03 -0.31 7.32
N ARG A 51 8.88 -1.42 8.06
CA ARG A 51 8.87 -2.78 7.46
C ARG A 51 7.71 -2.95 6.47
N LEU A 52 6.54 -2.42 6.79
CA LEU A 52 5.38 -2.42 5.92
C LEU A 52 5.65 -1.63 4.64
N LEU A 53 6.22 -0.43 4.74
CA LEU A 53 6.61 0.38 3.57
C LEU A 53 7.53 -0.40 2.63
N LEU A 54 8.59 -1.01 3.15
CA LEU A 54 9.54 -1.81 2.35
C LEU A 54 8.85 -2.99 1.66
N SER A 55 7.98 -3.71 2.38
CA SER A 55 7.23 -4.85 1.82
C SER A 55 6.31 -4.41 0.68
N LEU A 56 5.57 -3.31 0.85
CA LEU A 56 4.70 -2.75 -0.18
C LEU A 56 5.50 -2.26 -1.39
N GLN A 57 6.67 -1.65 -1.19
CA GLN A 57 7.55 -1.22 -2.28
C GLN A 57 8.03 -2.42 -3.10
N HIS A 58 8.38 -3.52 -2.44
CA HIS A 58 8.74 -4.77 -3.11
C HIS A 58 7.59 -5.31 -3.96
N GLN A 59 6.38 -5.39 -3.38
CA GLN A 59 5.19 -5.83 -4.13
C GLN A 59 4.91 -4.95 -5.35
N LYS A 60 5.06 -3.63 -5.23
CA LYS A 60 4.91 -2.71 -6.37
C LYS A 60 5.91 -3.04 -7.46
N ALA A 61 7.18 -3.21 -7.10
CA ALA A 61 8.24 -3.54 -8.05
C ALA A 61 8.03 -4.91 -8.72
N GLU A 62 7.46 -5.90 -8.02
CA GLU A 62 7.09 -7.19 -8.59
C GLU A 62 5.95 -7.05 -9.60
N ILE A 63 4.85 -6.39 -9.24
CA ILE A 63 3.71 -6.17 -10.15
C ILE A 63 4.17 -5.47 -11.43
N LEU A 64 4.94 -4.39 -11.30
CA LEU A 64 5.45 -3.65 -12.46
C LEU A 64 6.36 -4.51 -13.35
N ARG A 65 7.22 -5.35 -12.76
CA ARG A 65 8.07 -6.30 -13.50
C ARG A 65 7.25 -7.36 -14.25
N SER A 66 6.25 -7.95 -13.60
CA SER A 66 5.36 -8.94 -14.22
C SER A 66 4.59 -8.37 -15.41
N SER A 67 4.14 -7.11 -15.31
CA SER A 67 3.45 -6.42 -16.40
C SER A 67 4.35 -6.13 -17.60
N THR A 68 5.64 -5.85 -17.38
CA THR A 68 6.61 -5.60 -18.47
C THR A 68 7.09 -6.86 -19.18
N SER A 69 7.05 -8.04 -18.52
CA SER A 69 7.51 -9.29 -19.12
C SER A 69 6.46 -9.99 -19.99
N SER A 70 5.26 -9.41 -20.09
CA SER A 70 4.11 -9.94 -20.85
C SER A 70 3.89 -9.23 -22.20
N ALA A 71 4.87 -8.43 -22.65
CA ALA A 71 4.86 -7.69 -23.92
C ALA A 71 5.92 -8.22 -24.89
#